data_AF-A0A2D6DQ30-F1
#
_entry.id   AF-A0A2D6DQ30-F1
#
_cell.length_a   1.000
_cell.length_b   1.000
_cell.length_c   1.000
_cell.angle_alpha   90.00
_cell.angle_beta   90.00
_cell.angle_gamma   90.00
#
_symmetry.space_group_name_H-M   'P 1'
#
loop_
_entity.id
_entity.type
_entity.pdbx_description
1 polymer ?
#
loop_
_entity_poly.entity_id
_entity_poly.type
_entity_poly.pdbx_seq_one_letter_code
_entity_poly.pdbx_strand_id
1 'polypeptide(L)'
;MDEAWLKGLRNKLRVKAPTIEADGIRQSRRVSGQYSYVVEKNAYHSVICYVQKGLGKENEIIETVIKIILGIQASARLTNYYLHPFSFGWDDNKLHHRKSAISIIARVSSAMIINELCKLAGSELSGTSIIPALFPPTSLYSKKSNVRGHDLLVFICKDRSVQLSELSTAAYNRVRRRSLWIFINNDKPEWEFGTFKPEVAGDSQKET
;
A
#
# COMPACT_ATOMS: atom_id res chain seq x y z
N MET A 1 -7.82 -14.53 -13.54
CA MET A 1 -8.60 -13.75 -12.54
C MET A 1 -9.99 -13.38 -13.09
N ASP A 2 -11.01 -13.29 -12.23
CA ASP A 2 -12.39 -12.90 -12.62
C ASP A 2 -12.50 -11.42 -13.05
N GLU A 3 -13.21 -11.14 -14.15
CA GLU A 3 -13.40 -9.78 -14.67
C GLU A 3 -14.21 -8.89 -13.72
N ALA A 4 -15.22 -9.45 -13.04
CA ALA A 4 -16.04 -8.69 -12.11
C ALA A 4 -15.20 -8.23 -10.91
N TRP A 5 -14.33 -9.11 -10.40
CA TRP A 5 -13.33 -8.78 -9.38
C TRP A 5 -12.44 -7.60 -9.80
N LEU A 6 -11.84 -7.67 -11.00
CA LEU A 6 -10.95 -6.63 -11.53
C LEU A 6 -11.66 -5.29 -11.69
N LYS A 7 -12.87 -5.31 -12.24
CA LYS A 7 -13.71 -4.13 -12.43
C LYS A 7 -14.10 -3.51 -11.09
N GLY A 8 -14.47 -4.34 -10.11
CA GLY A 8 -14.80 -3.91 -8.75
C GLY A 8 -13.64 -3.20 -8.06
N LEU A 9 -12.46 -3.82 -8.07
CA LEU A 9 -11.25 -3.24 -7.48
C LEU A 9 -10.87 -1.91 -8.14
N ARG A 10 -10.82 -1.88 -9.48
CA ARG A 10 -10.49 -0.67 -10.25
C ARG A 10 -11.46 0.47 -9.95
N ASN A 11 -12.76 0.20 -9.96
CA ASN A 11 -13.79 1.20 -9.68
C ASN A 11 -13.68 1.71 -8.25
N LYS A 12 -13.49 0.81 -7.28
CA LYS A 12 -13.34 1.19 -5.87
C LYS A 12 -12.13 2.12 -5.67
N LEU A 13 -10.98 1.74 -6.20
CA LEU A 13 -9.75 2.54 -6.11
C LEU A 13 -9.87 3.88 -6.83
N ARG A 14 -10.58 3.95 -7.95
CA ARG A 14 -10.80 5.21 -8.66
C ARG A 14 -11.73 6.15 -7.88
N VAL A 15 -12.83 5.63 -7.35
CA VAL A 15 -13.82 6.41 -6.58
C VAL A 15 -13.25 6.89 -5.24
N LYS A 16 -12.34 6.11 -4.63
CA LYS A 16 -11.71 6.45 -3.36
C LYS A 16 -10.40 7.23 -3.50
N ALA A 17 -9.93 7.48 -4.72
CA ALA A 17 -8.77 8.33 -4.95
C ALA A 17 -9.09 9.77 -4.51
N PRO A 18 -8.25 10.38 -3.66
CA PRO A 18 -8.48 11.76 -3.22
C PRO A 18 -8.27 12.73 -4.39
N THR A 19 -8.91 13.88 -4.31
CA THR A 19 -8.64 15.00 -5.21
C THR A 19 -7.40 15.73 -4.72
N ILE A 20 -6.38 15.81 -5.58
CA ILE A 20 -5.08 16.38 -5.29
C ILE A 20 -4.75 17.43 -6.34
N GLU A 21 -3.95 18.43 -5.97
CA GLU A 21 -3.51 19.47 -6.90
C GLU A 21 -2.39 18.92 -7.80
N ALA A 22 -2.45 19.24 -9.10
CA ALA A 22 -1.57 18.67 -10.10
C ALA A 22 -0.08 18.98 -9.93
N ASP A 23 0.26 20.11 -9.29
CA ASP A 23 1.62 20.52 -8.93
C ASP A 23 1.54 21.58 -7.83
N GLY A 24 1.89 21.21 -6.60
CA GLY A 24 2.03 22.13 -5.46
C GLY A 24 1.26 21.72 -4.21
N ILE A 25 1.83 22.01 -3.05
CA ILE A 25 1.11 22.01 -1.77
C ILE A 25 0.63 23.45 -1.58
N ARG A 26 -0.67 23.71 -1.73
CA ARG A 26 -1.24 25.01 -1.41
C ARG A 26 -0.99 25.36 0.06
N GLN A 27 -0.38 26.52 0.30
CA GLN A 27 -0.02 26.95 1.67
C GLN A 27 -1.18 27.57 2.47
N SER A 28 -2.38 27.70 1.88
CA SER A 28 -3.52 28.36 2.54
C SER A 28 -4.88 27.75 2.17
N ARG A 29 -5.86 27.89 3.07
CA ARG A 29 -7.27 27.53 2.83
C ARG A 29 -7.89 28.44 1.77
N ARG A 30 -8.75 27.87 0.91
CA ARG A 30 -9.46 28.60 -0.15
C ARG A 30 -10.51 29.55 0.44
N VAL A 31 -10.55 30.78 -0.07
CA VAL A 31 -11.68 31.69 0.12
C VAL A 31 -12.80 31.27 -0.83
N SER A 32 -14.02 31.10 -0.32
CA SER A 32 -15.18 30.70 -1.12
C SER A 32 -15.40 31.70 -2.26
N GLY A 33 -15.62 31.21 -3.49
CA GLY A 33 -15.92 32.05 -4.67
C GLY A 33 -14.75 32.40 -5.60
N GLN A 34 -13.50 32.11 -5.24
CA GLN A 34 -12.36 32.31 -6.16
C GLN A 34 -12.13 31.11 -7.07
N TYR A 35 -12.09 31.33 -8.39
CA TYR A 35 -11.64 30.35 -9.39
C TYR A 35 -10.12 30.41 -9.51
N SER A 36 -9.43 29.34 -9.10
CA SER A 36 -8.01 29.15 -9.42
C SER A 36 -7.88 28.07 -10.48
N TYR A 37 -7.11 28.31 -11.54
CA TYR A 37 -6.82 27.35 -12.62
C TYR A 37 -5.87 26.21 -12.21
N VAL A 38 -5.87 25.81 -10.94
CA VAL A 38 -5.08 24.66 -10.49
C VAL A 38 -5.83 23.41 -10.92
N VAL A 39 -5.21 22.62 -11.79
CA VAL A 39 -5.81 21.37 -12.28
C VAL A 39 -5.91 20.39 -11.11
N GLU A 40 -7.13 20.06 -10.71
CA GLU A 40 -7.41 19.04 -9.70
C GLU A 40 -7.42 17.66 -10.36
N LYS A 41 -6.81 16.68 -9.70
CA LYS A 41 -6.63 15.31 -10.20
C LYS A 41 -7.05 14.30 -9.14
N ASN A 42 -7.78 13.26 -9.52
CA ASN A 42 -8.14 12.18 -8.59
C ASN A 42 -7.06 11.11 -8.58
N ALA A 43 -6.22 11.11 -7.55
CA ALA A 43 -5.05 10.28 -7.46
C ALA A 43 -4.43 10.25 -6.05
N TYR A 44 -3.52 9.31 -5.80
CA TYR A 44 -2.87 9.17 -4.50
C TYR A 44 -1.49 9.83 -4.49
N HIS A 45 -1.15 10.56 -3.42
CA HIS A 45 0.18 11.19 -3.28
C HIS A 45 1.32 10.16 -3.25
N SER A 46 1.08 9.03 -2.60
CA SER A 46 2.01 7.91 -2.57
C SER A 46 1.24 6.60 -2.38
N VAL A 47 1.88 5.52 -2.79
CA VAL A 47 1.39 4.16 -2.59
C VAL A 47 2.36 3.47 -1.64
N ILE A 48 1.84 2.91 -0.55
CA ILE A 48 2.63 2.18 0.43
C ILE A 48 2.17 0.72 0.36
N CYS A 49 3.02 -0.14 -0.16
CA CYS A 49 2.70 -1.52 -0.46
C CYS A 49 3.40 -2.45 0.54
N TYR A 50 2.63 -3.27 1.23
CA TYR A 50 3.10 -4.27 2.17
C TYR A 50 2.78 -5.64 1.59
N VAL A 51 3.80 -6.49 1.42
CA VAL A 51 3.63 -7.87 0.94
C VAL A 51 4.13 -8.85 2.00
N GLN A 52 3.27 -9.81 2.36
CA GLN A 52 3.61 -10.84 3.34
C GLN A 52 4.75 -11.73 2.83
N LYS A 53 5.65 -12.14 3.74
CA LYS A 53 6.69 -13.13 3.48
C LYS A 53 6.07 -14.41 2.88
N GLY A 54 6.69 -14.92 1.82
CA GLY A 54 6.27 -16.15 1.13
C GLY A 54 5.36 -15.95 -0.07
N LEU A 55 4.89 -14.73 -0.33
CA LEU A 55 4.04 -14.41 -1.50
C LEU A 55 4.85 -14.05 -2.76
N GLY A 56 6.16 -14.26 -2.78
CA GLY A 56 7.01 -13.91 -3.92
C GLY A 56 6.77 -14.75 -5.19
N LYS A 57 5.98 -15.82 -5.10
CA LYS A 57 5.52 -16.61 -6.26
C LYS A 57 4.18 -16.13 -6.82
N GLU A 58 3.46 -15.27 -6.08
CA GLU A 58 2.12 -14.76 -6.43
C GLU A 58 2.20 -13.58 -7.42
N ASN A 59 3.00 -13.74 -8.47
CA ASN A 59 3.31 -12.66 -9.42
C ASN A 59 2.06 -12.12 -10.10
N GLU A 60 1.12 -12.98 -10.51
CA GLU A 60 -0.06 -12.57 -11.29
C GLU A 60 -0.95 -11.58 -10.53
N ILE A 61 -1.24 -11.86 -9.25
CA ILE A 61 -2.08 -10.99 -8.42
C ILE A 61 -1.36 -9.71 -8.02
N ILE A 62 -0.08 -9.79 -7.66
CA ILE A 62 0.74 -8.61 -7.36
C ILE A 62 0.82 -7.70 -8.59
N GLU A 63 1.12 -8.26 -9.76
CA GLU A 63 1.16 -7.56 -11.04
C GLU A 63 -0.16 -6.87 -11.35
N THR A 64 -1.27 -7.58 -11.20
CA THR A 64 -2.61 -7.07 -11.48
C THR A 64 -2.94 -5.87 -10.59
N VAL A 65 -2.74 -6.00 -9.28
CA VAL A 65 -3.03 -4.92 -8.31
C VAL A 65 -2.17 -3.70 -8.60
N ILE A 66 -0.86 -3.90 -8.82
CA ILE A 66 0.07 -2.81 -9.13
C ILE A 66 -0.31 -2.12 -10.44
N LYS A 67 -0.58 -2.87 -11.52
CA LYS A 67 -1.00 -2.28 -12.81
C LYS A 67 -2.27 -1.44 -12.69
N ILE A 68 -3.27 -1.88 -11.91
CA ILE A 68 -4.49 -1.09 -11.67
C ILE A 68 -4.15 0.24 -11.00
N ILE A 69 -3.31 0.22 -9.96
CA ILE A 69 -2.90 1.42 -9.22
C ILE A 69 -2.13 2.37 -10.15
N LEU A 70 -1.13 1.85 -10.88
CA LEU A 70 -0.35 2.65 -11.84
C LEU A 70 -1.25 3.26 -12.92
N GLY A 71 -2.25 2.51 -13.41
CA GLY A 71 -3.22 2.99 -14.41
C GLY A 71 -4.09 4.14 -13.90
N ILE A 72 -4.49 4.13 -12.63
CA ILE A 72 -5.22 5.25 -12.01
C ILE A 72 -4.33 6.50 -11.96
N GLN A 73 -3.09 6.35 -11.53
CA GLN A 73 -2.11 7.45 -11.45
C GLN A 73 -1.80 8.04 -12.83
N ALA A 74 -1.61 7.18 -13.83
CA ALA A 74 -1.35 7.58 -15.22
C ALA A 74 -2.56 8.30 -15.84
N SER A 75 -3.78 7.83 -15.58
CA SER A 75 -5.02 8.48 -16.05
C SER A 75 -5.18 9.88 -15.47
N ALA A 76 -4.72 10.08 -14.24
CA ALA A 76 -4.67 11.39 -13.60
C ALA A 76 -3.56 12.29 -14.15
N ARG A 77 -2.69 11.81 -15.06
CA ARG A 77 -1.51 12.52 -15.58
C ARG A 77 -0.57 12.98 -14.47
N LEU A 78 -0.40 12.17 -13.41
CA LEU A 78 0.64 12.41 -12.42
C LEU A 78 1.99 12.00 -12.99
N THR A 79 2.91 12.96 -13.02
CA THR A 79 4.26 12.77 -13.55
C THR A 79 5.21 12.18 -12.51
N ASN A 80 4.95 12.45 -11.22
CA ASN A 80 5.79 12.04 -10.10
C ASN A 80 4.96 11.62 -8.88
N TYR A 81 5.14 10.39 -8.43
CA TYR A 81 4.68 9.90 -7.12
C TYR A 81 5.62 8.81 -6.60
N TYR A 82 5.45 8.41 -5.35
CA TYR A 82 6.32 7.42 -4.72
C TYR A 82 5.57 6.12 -4.43
N LEU A 83 6.23 5.01 -4.70
CA LEU A 83 5.84 3.69 -4.22
C LEU A 83 6.85 3.22 -3.16
N HIS A 84 6.34 2.87 -2.00
CA HIS A 84 7.14 2.38 -0.87
C HIS A 84 6.89 0.88 -0.70
N PRO A 85 7.81 0.02 -1.14
CA PRO A 85 7.66 -1.42 -1.00
C PRO A 85 8.18 -1.90 0.36
N PHE A 86 7.35 -2.65 1.06
CA PHE A 86 7.61 -3.23 2.37
C PHE A 86 7.24 -4.71 2.37
N SER A 87 7.96 -5.50 3.17
CA SER A 87 7.60 -6.88 3.47
C SER A 87 7.60 -7.14 4.98
N PHE A 88 6.70 -8.01 5.43
CA PHE A 88 6.45 -8.34 6.83
C PHE A 88 6.24 -9.85 7.01
N GLY A 89 6.23 -10.34 8.26
CA GLY A 89 6.14 -11.77 8.55
C GLY A 89 7.48 -12.51 8.54
N TRP A 90 8.58 -11.75 8.62
CA TRP A 90 9.94 -12.27 8.80
C TRP A 90 10.24 -12.59 10.27
N ASP A 91 11.17 -13.52 10.49
CA ASP A 91 11.47 -14.08 11.81
C ASP A 91 12.09 -13.05 12.77
N ASP A 92 12.66 -11.98 12.22
CA ASP A 92 13.21 -10.86 13.00
C ASP A 92 12.14 -9.85 13.46
N ASN A 93 10.87 -10.09 13.14
CA ASN A 93 9.72 -9.24 13.45
C ASN A 93 9.95 -7.77 13.05
N LYS A 94 10.61 -7.54 11.92
CA LYS A 94 10.85 -6.21 11.37
C LYS A 94 10.14 -6.03 10.03
N LEU A 95 9.94 -4.77 9.68
CA LEU A 95 9.48 -4.42 8.35
C LEU A 95 10.67 -4.37 7.40
N HIS A 96 10.76 -5.34 6.49
CA HIS A 96 11.79 -5.43 5.47
C HIS A 96 11.47 -4.46 4.35
N HIS A 97 12.48 -3.78 3.82
CA HIS A 97 12.26 -2.77 2.81
C HIS A 97 13.48 -2.57 1.93
N ARG A 98 13.25 -2.01 0.74
CA ARG A 98 14.34 -1.47 -0.06
C ARG A 98 14.87 -0.19 0.61
N LYS A 99 16.19 0.02 0.60
CA LYS A 99 16.84 1.21 1.20
C LYS A 99 16.15 2.53 0.80
N SER A 100 15.68 2.65 -0.44
CA SER A 100 14.95 3.83 -0.95
C SER A 100 13.55 3.50 -1.44
N ALA A 101 12.64 4.48 -1.37
CA ALA A 101 11.36 4.42 -2.09
C ALA A 101 11.60 4.35 -3.60
N ILE A 102 10.68 3.71 -4.34
CA ILE A 102 10.69 3.70 -5.79
C ILE A 102 10.01 4.99 -6.25
N SER A 103 10.80 5.92 -6.78
CA SER A 103 10.27 7.13 -7.41
C SER A 103 9.61 6.74 -8.71
N ILE A 104 8.28 6.77 -8.76
CA ILE A 104 7.52 6.54 -9.99
C ILE A 104 7.47 7.86 -10.73
N ILE A 105 8.54 8.09 -11.47
CA ILE A 105 8.54 8.98 -12.63
C ILE A 105 7.81 8.19 -13.72
N ALA A 106 7.07 8.86 -14.62
CA ALA A 106 6.26 8.27 -15.70
C ALA A 106 6.93 7.19 -16.60
N ARG A 107 8.18 6.79 -16.33
CA ARG A 107 9.01 5.82 -17.06
C ARG A 107 9.41 4.58 -16.25
N VAL A 108 9.09 4.46 -14.96
CA VAL A 108 9.43 3.23 -14.20
C VAL A 108 8.57 2.07 -14.70
N SER A 109 9.22 0.99 -15.13
CA SER A 109 8.56 -0.23 -15.59
C SER A 109 7.78 -0.89 -14.44
N SER A 110 6.51 -1.24 -14.68
CA SER A 110 5.71 -2.03 -13.74
C SER A 110 6.39 -3.34 -13.38
N ALA A 111 7.04 -3.99 -14.35
CA ALA A 111 7.78 -5.24 -14.14
C ALA A 111 8.90 -5.10 -13.11
N MET A 112 9.60 -3.96 -13.10
CA MET A 112 10.63 -3.67 -12.08
C MET A 112 10.01 -3.62 -10.69
N ILE A 113 8.88 -2.93 -10.53
CA ILE A 113 8.18 -2.78 -9.24
C ILE A 113 7.73 -4.15 -8.73
N ILE A 114 7.15 -4.96 -9.61
CA ILE A 114 6.65 -6.30 -9.30
C ILE A 114 7.80 -7.19 -8.85
N ASN A 115 8.89 -7.24 -9.63
CA ASN A 115 10.07 -8.04 -9.30
C ASN A 115 10.65 -7.65 -7.93
N GLU A 116 10.69 -6.36 -7.59
CA GLU A 116 11.15 -5.88 -6.29
C GLU A 116 10.22 -6.31 -5.15
N LEU A 117 8.90 -6.20 -5.32
CA LEU A 117 7.93 -6.66 -4.32
C LEU A 117 8.02 -8.18 -4.11
N CYS A 118 8.09 -8.95 -5.19
CA CYS A 118 8.19 -10.40 -5.11
C CYS A 118 9.52 -10.86 -4.48
N LYS A 119 10.63 -10.19 -4.82
CA LYS A 119 11.93 -10.43 -4.19
C LYS A 119 11.91 -10.09 -2.70
N LEU A 120 11.28 -8.98 -2.31
CA LEU A 120 11.13 -8.58 -0.91
C LEU A 120 10.24 -9.54 -0.12
N ALA A 121 9.24 -10.16 -0.74
CA ALA A 121 8.39 -11.15 -0.11
C ALA A 121 9.11 -12.50 0.09
N GLY A 122 10.01 -12.86 -0.83
CA GLY A 122 10.61 -14.20 -0.84
C GLY A 122 9.58 -15.31 -1.11
N SER A 123 10.04 -16.55 -1.16
CA SER A 123 9.20 -17.71 -1.50
C SER A 123 8.87 -18.63 -0.32
N GLU A 124 9.49 -18.39 0.83
CA GLU A 124 9.31 -19.22 2.03
C GLU A 124 8.07 -18.78 2.77
N LEU A 125 7.09 -19.68 2.89
CA LEU A 125 5.86 -19.41 3.62
C LEU A 125 6.16 -19.16 5.09
N SER A 126 5.56 -18.10 5.63
CA SER A 126 5.51 -17.83 7.05
C SER A 126 4.14 -18.26 7.60
N GLY A 127 4.08 -18.53 8.91
CA GLY A 127 2.83 -18.74 9.63
C GLY A 127 2.04 -17.43 9.77
N THR A 128 1.29 -17.31 10.88
CA THR A 128 0.59 -16.07 11.21
C THR A 128 1.57 -14.90 11.20
N SER A 129 1.34 -13.95 10.29
CA SER A 129 2.26 -12.85 10.06
C SER A 129 1.81 -11.61 10.81
N ILE A 130 2.72 -11.06 11.61
CA ILE A 130 2.51 -9.80 12.34
C ILE A 130 3.11 -8.67 11.51
N ILE A 131 2.38 -7.56 11.40
CA ILE A 131 2.91 -6.30 10.88
C ILE A 131 3.45 -5.52 12.10
N PRO A 132 4.79 -5.45 12.28
CA PRO A 132 5.37 -4.88 13.49
C PRO A 132 5.24 -3.35 13.53
N ALA A 133 5.24 -2.70 12.36
CA ALA A 133 5.10 -1.27 12.20
C ALA A 133 4.57 -0.96 10.79
N LEU A 134 3.90 0.19 10.63
CA LEU A 134 3.52 0.70 9.30
C LEU A 134 4.68 1.39 8.57
N PHE A 135 5.75 1.74 9.29
CA PHE A 135 6.99 2.24 8.68
C PHE A 135 8.18 1.78 9.49
N PRO A 136 9.35 1.58 8.86
CA PRO A 136 10.58 1.33 9.59
C PRO A 136 10.90 2.58 10.43
N PRO A 137 11.29 2.43 11.72
CA PRO A 137 11.53 3.56 12.62
C PRO A 137 12.67 4.48 12.16
N THR A 138 13.59 3.98 11.33
CA THR A 138 14.77 4.71 10.86
C THR A 138 15.15 4.24 9.47
N SER A 139 14.47 4.75 8.44
CA SER A 139 15.08 4.77 7.11
C SER A 139 15.64 6.17 6.89
N LEU A 140 16.97 6.28 7.01
CA LEU A 140 17.74 7.50 6.66
C LEU A 140 17.51 7.94 5.19
N TYR A 141 16.88 7.08 4.38
CA TYR A 141 16.68 7.25 2.95
C TYR A 141 15.21 7.17 2.53
N SER A 142 14.26 6.97 3.45
CA SER A 142 12.84 7.12 3.15
C SER A 142 12.49 8.60 3.20
N LYS A 143 12.02 9.16 2.07
CA LYS A 143 11.45 10.52 2.03
C LYS A 143 10.17 10.67 2.87
N LYS A 144 9.81 9.66 3.67
CA LYS A 144 8.53 9.55 4.35
C LYS A 144 8.69 8.85 5.68
N SER A 145 8.30 9.56 6.73
CA SER A 145 8.26 9.10 8.13
C SER A 145 6.84 8.87 8.64
N ASN A 146 5.81 9.19 7.84
CA ASN A 146 4.40 9.03 8.21
C ASN A 146 3.46 8.84 6.99
N VAL A 147 2.27 8.28 7.22
CA VAL A 147 1.17 8.31 6.23
C VAL A 147 0.54 9.70 6.26
N ARG A 148 0.36 10.32 5.10
CA ARG A 148 -0.35 11.58 4.90
C ARG A 148 -1.80 11.35 4.47
N GLY A 149 -2.56 12.44 4.49
CA GLY A 149 -3.98 12.48 4.16
C GLY A 149 -4.38 11.89 2.80
N HIS A 150 -3.48 11.76 1.85
CA HIS A 150 -3.84 11.38 0.47
C HIS A 150 -3.08 10.13 -0.02
N ASP A 151 -2.49 9.37 0.90
CA ASP A 151 -1.78 8.13 0.55
C ASP A 151 -2.72 6.93 0.51
N LEU A 152 -2.34 5.96 -0.31
CA LEU A 152 -2.96 4.63 -0.37
C LEU A 152 -2.05 3.64 0.34
N LEU A 153 -2.62 2.85 1.27
CA LEU A 153 -1.96 1.68 1.81
C LEU A 153 -2.51 0.44 1.10
N VAL A 154 -1.62 -0.46 0.70
CA VAL A 154 -1.98 -1.72 0.04
C VAL A 154 -1.31 -2.85 0.80
N PHE A 155 -2.10 -3.75 1.35
CA PHE A 155 -1.63 -4.93 2.05
C PHE A 155 -1.96 -6.16 1.19
N ILE A 156 -0.96 -6.95 0.87
CA ILE A 156 -1.09 -8.21 0.15
C ILE A 156 -0.72 -9.32 1.13
N CYS A 157 -1.72 -10.11 1.49
CA CYS A 157 -1.64 -11.11 2.55
C CYS A 157 -2.09 -12.47 2.01
N LYS A 158 -1.59 -13.54 2.62
CA LYS A 158 -2.02 -14.90 2.32
C LYS A 158 -3.51 -15.07 2.66
N ASP A 159 -3.91 -14.61 3.83
CA ASP A 159 -5.28 -14.70 4.30
C ASP A 159 -5.60 -13.59 5.33
N ARG A 160 -6.78 -13.66 5.93
CA ARG A 160 -7.28 -12.70 6.92
C ARG A 160 -6.69 -12.90 8.33
N SER A 161 -5.82 -13.89 8.55
CA SER A 161 -5.19 -14.14 9.85
C SER A 161 -4.05 -13.18 10.18
N VAL A 162 -3.70 -12.28 9.26
CA VAL A 162 -2.71 -11.22 9.49
C VAL A 162 -3.06 -10.40 10.73
N GLN A 163 -2.04 -10.12 11.53
CA GLN A 163 -2.17 -9.35 12.77
C GLN A 163 -1.37 -8.05 12.71
N LEU A 164 -1.79 -7.08 13.51
CA LEU A 164 -1.04 -5.85 13.78
C LEU A 164 -0.38 -5.95 15.15
N SER A 165 0.84 -5.44 15.28
CA SER A 165 1.37 -5.12 16.62
C SER A 165 0.49 -4.06 17.32
N GLU A 166 0.55 -4.00 18.65
CA GLU A 166 -0.12 -2.94 19.42
C GLU A 166 0.32 -1.54 18.94
N LEU A 167 1.63 -1.37 18.71
CA LEU A 167 2.22 -0.12 18.24
C LEU A 167 1.65 0.32 16.88
N SER A 168 1.44 -0.63 15.96
CA SER A 168 0.94 -0.33 14.61
C SER A 168 -0.57 -0.12 14.57
N THR A 169 -1.32 -0.68 15.53
CA THR A 169 -2.79 -0.63 15.57
C THR A 169 -3.33 0.79 15.64
N ALA A 170 -2.78 1.63 16.53
CA ALA A 170 -3.23 3.03 16.66
C ALA A 170 -2.96 3.84 15.37
N ALA A 171 -1.79 3.63 14.76
CA ALA A 171 -1.43 4.29 13.50
C ALA A 171 -2.33 3.82 12.35
N TYR A 172 -2.59 2.52 12.26
CA TYR A 172 -3.45 1.93 11.25
C TYR A 172 -4.89 2.45 11.32
N ASN A 173 -5.47 2.55 12.53
CA ASN A 173 -6.83 3.03 12.70
C ASN A 173 -7.05 4.45 12.14
N ARG A 174 -6.03 5.31 12.15
CA ARG A 174 -6.09 6.67 11.56
C ARG A 174 -6.15 6.66 10.04
N VAL A 175 -5.61 5.62 9.41
CA VAL A 175 -5.47 5.51 7.95
C VAL A 175 -6.34 4.42 7.34
N ARG A 176 -7.04 3.63 8.18
CA ARG A 176 -7.83 2.45 7.81
C ARG A 176 -8.71 2.69 6.59
N ARG A 177 -9.42 3.82 6.54
CA ARG A 177 -10.35 4.17 5.44
C ARG A 177 -9.68 4.32 4.07
N ARG A 178 -8.35 4.29 4.01
CA ARG A 178 -7.50 4.41 2.81
C ARG A 178 -6.60 3.18 2.62
N SER A 179 -6.93 2.09 3.30
CA SER A 179 -6.21 0.83 3.21
C SER A 179 -6.97 -0.13 2.33
N LEU A 180 -6.30 -0.63 1.30
CA LEU A 180 -6.70 -1.78 0.51
C LEU A 180 -6.02 -3.03 1.08
N TRP A 181 -6.81 -4.07 1.35
CA TRP A 181 -6.33 -5.40 1.69
C TRP A 181 -6.65 -6.35 0.55
N ILE A 182 -5.68 -7.14 0.15
CA ILE A 182 -5.78 -8.24 -0.81
C ILE A 182 -5.43 -9.51 -0.05
N PHE A 183 -6.31 -10.50 -0.10
CA PHE A 183 -6.14 -11.81 0.54
C PHE A 183 -6.07 -12.88 -0.55
N ILE A 184 -5.02 -13.70 -0.56
CA ILE A 184 -4.75 -14.73 -1.57
C ILE A 184 -4.98 -16.12 -0.95
N ASN A 185 -6.20 -16.37 -0.49
CA ASN A 185 -6.54 -17.64 0.15
C ASN A 185 -7.11 -18.62 -0.90
N ASN A 186 -6.57 -19.84 -0.96
CA ASN A 186 -7.11 -20.96 -1.74
C ASN A 186 -7.57 -20.59 -3.18
N ASP A 187 -6.64 -20.05 -3.97
CA ASP A 187 -6.79 -19.71 -5.40
C ASP A 187 -7.83 -18.62 -5.77
N LYS A 188 -8.63 -18.14 -4.81
CA LYS A 188 -9.58 -17.05 -5.03
C LYS A 188 -9.15 -15.79 -4.27
N PRO A 189 -8.58 -14.80 -4.97
CA PRO A 189 -8.22 -13.56 -4.32
C PRO A 189 -9.48 -12.82 -3.85
N GLU A 190 -9.44 -12.28 -2.64
CA GLU A 190 -10.44 -11.37 -2.11
C GLU A 190 -9.81 -9.99 -1.88
N TRP A 191 -10.64 -8.95 -1.86
CA TRP A 191 -10.19 -7.64 -1.43
C TRP A 191 -11.18 -6.93 -0.54
N GLU A 192 -10.65 -6.09 0.32
CA GLU A 192 -11.43 -5.25 1.22
C GLU A 192 -10.82 -3.85 1.28
N PHE A 193 -11.65 -2.81 1.18
CA PHE A 193 -11.17 -1.42 1.19
C PHE A 193 -11.81 -0.63 2.33
N GLY A 194 -10.97 -0.16 3.25
CA GLY A 194 -11.40 0.81 4.26
C GLY A 194 -12.02 0.25 5.53
N THR A 195 -12.31 -1.05 5.56
CA THR A 195 -13.16 -1.68 6.58
C THR A 195 -12.44 -2.75 7.40
N PHE A 196 -11.43 -3.42 6.84
CA PHE A 196 -10.76 -4.52 7.51
C PHE A 196 -10.04 -4.06 8.79
N LYS A 197 -10.21 -4.83 9.86
CA LYS A 197 -9.55 -4.63 11.15
C LYS A 197 -8.78 -5.93 11.47
N PRO A 198 -7.46 -5.95 11.26
CA PRO A 198 -6.64 -7.08 11.69
C PRO A 198 -6.74 -7.25 13.20
N GLU A 199 -6.58 -8.47 13.68
CA GLU A 199 -6.42 -8.73 15.11
C GLU A 199 -5.12 -8.09 15.62
N VAL A 200 -5.10 -7.78 16.91
CA VAL A 200 -3.89 -7.29 17.57
C VAL A 200 -3.14 -8.51 18.09
N ALA A 201 -1.86 -8.62 17.73
CA ALA A 201 -0.99 -9.66 18.27
C ALA A 201 -0.91 -9.49 19.79
N GLY A 202 -1.36 -10.48 20.56
CA GLY A 202 -1.27 -10.47 22.02
C GLY A 202 0.17 -10.64 22.52
N ASP A 203 0.46 -10.18 23.74
CA ASP A 203 1.79 -10.21 24.37
C ASP A 203 2.39 -11.62 24.60
N SER A 204 1.69 -12.69 24.24
CA SER A 204 2.01 -14.08 24.59
C SER A 204 3.14 -14.72 23.78
N GLN A 205 3.89 -13.98 22.96
CA GLN A 205 5.05 -14.51 22.23
C GLN A 205 6.41 -14.10 22.81
N LYS A 206 6.44 -13.59 24.05
CA LYS A 206 7.68 -13.25 24.78
C LYS A 206 8.11 -14.31 25.81
N GLU A 207 7.86 -15.59 25.58
CA GLU A 207 8.46 -16.64 26.42
C GLU A 207 8.89 -17.84 25.57
N THR A 208 10.15 -17.81 25.12
CA THR A 208 10.99 -18.99 24.88
C THR A 208 12.41 -18.66 25.32
#